data_AF-A0A504YH73-F1
#
_entry.id   AF-A0A504YH73-F1
#
_cell.length_a   1.000
_cell.length_b   1.000
_cell.length_c   1.000
_cell.angle_alpha   90.00
_cell.angle_beta   90.00
_cell.angle_gamma   90.00
#
_symmetry.space_group_name_H-M   'P 1'
#
loop_
_entity.id
_entity.type
_entity.pdbx_description
1 polymer ?
#
loop_
_entity_poly.entity_id
_entity_poly.type
_entity_poly.pdbx_seq_one_letter_code
_entity_poly.pdbx_strand_id
1 'polypeptide(L)'
;AAGIIAATRKGLRYLLDSKECKKTGNFVIVVLGGAPEALEARPGRYVMVTSRRFGFFKLALQTGSSLIPCISFGEQAMYKQIKNDRGSWIRRAQDWFEKLSTFSPPLFYARGPIPYRTPVNTVVGAPIPCDRIENPTREQISELKQRYLNSLQQLFRRYKQAYDPDAEDIEFI
;
A
#
# COMPACT_ATOMS: atom_id res chain seq x y z
N ALA A 1 5.37 -11.63 -22.13
CA ALA A 1 5.58 -11.83 -20.68
C ALA A 1 4.70 -10.83 -19.93
N ALA A 2 3.94 -11.25 -18.92
CA ALA A 2 2.91 -10.42 -18.28
C ALA A 2 3.42 -9.27 -17.38
N GLY A 3 4.74 -9.01 -17.33
CA GLY A 3 5.31 -7.93 -16.51
C GLY A 3 5.23 -8.16 -15.00
N ILE A 4 4.74 -9.32 -14.55
CA ILE A 4 4.57 -9.65 -13.13
C ILE A 4 5.84 -10.34 -12.62
N ILE A 5 6.33 -9.89 -11.45
CA ILE A 5 7.40 -10.55 -10.71
C ILE A 5 6.94 -10.91 -9.30
N ALA A 6 7.59 -11.90 -8.70
CA ALA A 6 7.39 -12.17 -7.28
C ALA A 6 7.85 -10.95 -6.46
N ALA A 7 7.01 -10.49 -5.52
CA ALA A 7 7.29 -9.39 -4.59
C ALA A 7 8.31 -9.76 -3.50
N THR A 8 9.41 -10.40 -3.91
CA THR A 8 10.53 -10.77 -3.03
C THR A 8 11.59 -9.69 -3.04
N ARG A 9 12.32 -9.54 -1.93
CA ARG A 9 13.45 -8.59 -1.85
C ARG A 9 14.45 -8.78 -2.99
N LYS A 10 14.78 -10.04 -3.35
CA LYS A 10 15.71 -10.37 -4.43
C LYS A 10 15.18 -9.94 -5.80
N GLY A 11 13.90 -10.22 -6.08
CA GLY A 11 13.27 -9.84 -7.35
C GLY A 11 13.17 -8.33 -7.52
N LEU A 12 12.72 -7.63 -6.47
CA LEU A 12 12.64 -6.16 -6.47
C LEU A 12 14.03 -5.53 -6.62
N ARG A 13 15.04 -6.04 -5.89
CA ARG A 13 16.42 -5.54 -5.97
C ARG A 13 17.01 -5.71 -7.37
N TYR A 14 16.81 -6.87 -7.99
CA TYR A 14 17.29 -7.13 -9.34
C TYR A 14 16.76 -6.09 -10.33
N LEU A 15 15.45 -5.79 -10.30
CA LEU A 15 14.86 -4.79 -11.21
C LEU A 15 15.28 -3.35 -10.87
N LEU A 16 15.45 -3.02 -9.60
CA LEU A 16 15.73 -1.65 -9.17
C LEU A 16 17.22 -1.29 -9.19
N ASP A 17 18.12 -2.27 -9.09
CA ASP A 17 19.57 -2.03 -9.17
C ASP A 17 20.08 -2.20 -10.60
N SER A 18 20.47 -1.09 -11.22
CA SER A 18 21.06 -1.08 -12.56
C SER A 18 22.36 -1.90 -12.64
N LYS A 19 23.06 -2.09 -11.51
CA LYS A 19 24.25 -2.94 -11.44
C LYS A 19 23.92 -4.43 -11.57
N GLU A 20 22.70 -4.84 -11.21
CA GLU A 20 22.28 -6.25 -11.25
C GLU A 20 21.58 -6.58 -12.58
N CYS A 21 20.56 -5.82 -12.98
CA CYS A 21 19.83 -6.09 -14.23
C CYS A 21 20.48 -5.51 -15.49
N LYS A 22 21.54 -4.68 -15.35
CA LYS A 22 22.21 -3.98 -16.46
C LYS A 22 21.25 -3.12 -17.31
N LYS A 23 20.14 -2.68 -16.73
CA LYS A 23 19.11 -1.84 -17.36
C LYS A 23 18.73 -0.68 -16.44
N THR A 24 18.23 0.40 -17.02
CA THR A 24 17.69 1.57 -16.30
C THR A 24 16.26 1.83 -16.75
N GLY A 25 15.54 2.70 -16.04
CA GLY A 25 14.15 3.03 -16.36
C GLY A 25 13.13 1.97 -15.94
N ASN A 26 13.52 1.02 -15.09
CA ASN A 26 12.57 0.09 -14.51
C ASN A 26 11.67 0.82 -13.49
N PHE A 27 10.37 0.56 -13.57
CA PHE A 27 9.38 1.06 -12.63
C PHE A 27 8.70 -0.13 -11.96
N VAL A 28 8.64 -0.12 -10.63
CA VAL A 28 8.06 -1.21 -9.85
C VAL A 28 6.97 -0.66 -8.95
N ILE A 29 5.77 -1.21 -9.11
CA ILE A 29 4.62 -0.89 -8.26
C ILE A 29 4.59 -1.88 -7.11
N VAL A 30 4.62 -1.37 -5.88
CA VAL A 30 4.41 -2.17 -4.67
C VAL A 30 3.11 -1.73 -4.04
N VAL A 31 2.13 -2.64 -4.00
CA VAL A 31 0.92 -2.43 -3.22
C VAL A 31 1.31 -2.62 -1.76
N LEU A 32 1.25 -1.54 -0.96
CA LEU A 32 1.57 -1.60 0.45
C LEU A 32 0.58 -2.52 1.19
N GLY A 33 -0.66 -2.55 0.73
CA GLY A 33 -1.71 -3.35 1.29
C GLY A 33 -1.57 -4.85 1.16
N GLY A 34 -2.13 -5.51 2.16
CA GLY A 34 -2.32 -6.96 2.20
C GLY A 34 -3.64 -7.27 2.88
N ALA A 35 -3.82 -8.54 3.26
CA ALA A 35 -4.97 -9.00 4.04
C ALA A 35 -5.38 -8.07 5.21
N PRO A 36 -4.45 -7.50 6.01
CA PRO A 36 -4.84 -6.62 7.12
C PRO A 36 -5.53 -5.32 6.68
N GLU A 37 -5.07 -4.69 5.60
CA GLU A 37 -5.70 -3.46 5.08
C GLU A 37 -7.05 -3.76 4.45
N ALA A 38 -7.15 -4.89 3.76
CA ALA A 38 -8.42 -5.36 3.20
C ALA A 38 -9.47 -5.56 4.31
N LEU A 39 -9.09 -5.97 5.52
CA LEU A 39 -10.02 -6.11 6.65
C LEU A 39 -10.50 -4.78 7.26
N GLU A 40 -9.78 -3.67 7.02
CA GLU A 40 -10.13 -2.34 7.53
C GLU A 40 -10.87 -1.47 6.48
N ALA A 41 -10.91 -1.90 5.21
CA ALA A 41 -11.45 -1.10 4.11
C ALA A 41 -12.97 -0.81 4.23
N ARG A 42 -13.32 0.35 4.77
CA ARG A 42 -14.71 0.83 4.85
C ARG A 42 -14.90 1.99 3.88
N PRO A 43 -16.10 2.17 3.28
CA PRO A 43 -16.39 3.40 2.54
C PRO A 43 -16.06 4.64 3.39
N GLY A 44 -15.35 5.61 2.82
CA GLY A 44 -14.91 6.83 3.50
C GLY A 44 -13.74 6.65 4.48
N ARG A 45 -13.24 5.42 4.73
CA ARG A 45 -12.13 5.18 5.66
C ARG A 45 -10.90 4.66 4.93
N TYR A 46 -9.82 5.43 5.01
CA TYR A 46 -8.53 5.12 4.39
C TYR A 46 -7.52 4.73 5.46
N VAL A 47 -7.36 3.42 5.68
CA VAL A 47 -6.43 2.87 6.67
C VAL A 47 -5.27 2.20 5.96
N MET A 48 -4.06 2.70 6.19
CA MET A 48 -2.82 2.18 5.61
C MET A 48 -1.99 1.51 6.70
N VAL A 49 -1.74 0.20 6.60
CA VAL A 49 -0.98 -0.57 7.58
C VAL A 49 0.51 -0.42 7.27
N THR A 50 1.14 0.61 7.82
CA THR A 50 2.53 0.97 7.49
C THR A 50 3.49 0.70 8.64
N SER A 51 3.02 0.51 9.87
CA SER A 51 3.85 0.45 11.09
C SER A 51 4.99 -0.56 11.02
N ARG A 52 4.74 -1.77 10.51
CA ARG A 52 5.75 -2.86 10.46
C ARG A 52 6.56 -2.94 9.16
N ARG A 53 6.22 -2.15 8.13
CA ARG A 53 6.80 -2.28 6.78
C ARG A 53 7.94 -1.29 6.56
N PHE A 54 9.18 -1.78 6.61
CA PHE A 54 10.41 -0.99 6.37
C PHE A 54 11.24 -1.49 5.17
N GLY A 55 10.92 -2.67 4.63
CA GLY A 55 11.77 -3.36 3.65
C GLY A 55 11.95 -2.63 2.33
N PHE A 56 10.89 -2.00 1.80
CA PHE A 56 10.98 -1.29 0.52
C PHE A 56 11.64 0.09 0.66
N PHE A 57 11.47 0.78 1.80
CA PHE A 57 12.24 1.99 2.10
C PHE A 57 13.74 1.70 2.16
N LYS A 58 14.10 0.61 2.84
CA LYS A 58 15.48 0.11 2.85
C LYS A 58 15.97 -0.18 1.44
N LEU A 59 15.15 -0.82 0.61
CA LEU A 59 15.53 -1.16 -0.77
C LEU A 59 15.72 0.08 -1.65
N ALA A 60 14.86 1.09 -1.50
CA ALA A 60 14.97 2.36 -2.21
C ALA A 60 16.30 3.04 -1.91
N LEU A 61 16.69 3.13 -0.63
CA LEU A 61 18.01 3.62 -0.23
C LEU A 61 19.15 2.75 -0.77
N GLN A 62 19.04 1.43 -0.72
CA GLN A 62 20.10 0.52 -1.22
C GLN A 62 20.34 0.63 -2.73
N THR A 63 19.31 1.00 -3.49
CA THR A 63 19.36 1.05 -4.96
C THR A 63 19.48 2.48 -5.50
N GLY A 64 19.17 3.49 -4.69
CA GLY A 64 19.01 4.89 -5.14
C GLY A 64 17.70 5.13 -5.90
N SER A 65 16.71 4.25 -5.75
CA SER A 65 15.43 4.36 -6.46
C SER A 65 14.55 5.41 -5.81
N SER A 66 13.95 6.29 -6.61
CA SER A 66 12.97 7.27 -6.11
C SER A 66 11.67 6.57 -5.69
N LEU A 67 11.09 7.02 -4.58
CA LEU A 67 9.77 6.56 -4.13
C LEU A 67 8.69 7.51 -4.61
N ILE A 68 7.62 6.97 -5.21
CA ILE A 68 6.50 7.78 -5.69
C ILE A 68 5.26 7.44 -4.86
N PRO A 69 4.69 8.40 -4.11
CA PRO A 69 3.46 8.19 -3.36
C PRO A 69 2.26 8.15 -4.31
N CYS A 70 1.43 7.12 -4.20
CA CYS A 70 0.23 6.94 -5.00
C CYS A 70 -0.95 6.58 -4.09
N ILE A 71 -2.14 7.12 -4.39
CA ILE A 71 -3.38 6.82 -3.66
C ILE A 71 -4.51 6.62 -4.67
N SER A 72 -5.32 5.59 -4.46
CA SER A 72 -6.53 5.33 -5.22
C SER A 72 -7.77 5.64 -4.38
N PHE A 73 -8.63 6.53 -4.88
CA PHE A 73 -9.94 6.83 -4.32
C PHE A 73 -11.02 5.95 -4.96
N GLY A 74 -12.02 5.53 -4.18
CA GLY A 74 -13.18 4.79 -4.67
C GLY A 74 -13.03 3.25 -4.66
N GLU A 75 -11.84 2.73 -4.30
CA GLU A 75 -11.61 1.28 -4.18
C GLU A 75 -12.49 0.66 -3.09
N GLN A 76 -12.72 1.38 -2.00
CA GLN A 76 -13.52 0.95 -0.85
C GLN A 76 -15.01 0.83 -1.20
N ALA A 77 -15.48 1.54 -2.22
CA ALA A 77 -16.86 1.49 -2.69
C ALA A 77 -17.13 0.31 -3.63
N MET A 78 -16.08 -0.35 -4.14
CA MET A 78 -16.21 -1.52 -5.01
C MET A 78 -16.77 -2.76 -4.28
N TYR A 79 -16.61 -2.83 -2.96
CA TYR A 79 -17.00 -3.98 -2.14
C TYR A 79 -17.76 -3.53 -0.89
N LYS A 80 -18.86 -4.21 -0.53
CA LYS A 80 -19.47 -4.03 0.78
C LYS A 80 -18.90 -5.04 1.76
N GLN A 81 -18.29 -4.53 2.81
CA GLN A 81 -17.82 -5.35 3.93
C GLN A 81 -18.95 -5.62 4.92
N ILE A 82 -19.08 -6.87 5.37
CA ILE A 82 -19.88 -7.18 6.57
C ILE A 82 -19.27 -6.43 7.77
N LYS A 83 -20.10 -5.88 8.67
CA LYS A 83 -19.61 -5.24 9.89
C LYS A 83 -18.78 -6.24 10.71
N ASN A 84 -17.50 -5.96 10.91
CA ASN A 84 -16.54 -6.82 11.61
C ASN A 84 -15.82 -6.05 12.73
N ASP A 85 -16.59 -5.28 13.51
CA ASP A 85 -16.05 -4.40 14.55
C ASP A 85 -15.04 -5.13 15.45
N ARG A 86 -13.96 -4.43 15.84
CA ARG A 86 -12.87 -5.01 16.64
C ARG A 86 -13.46 -5.58 17.94
N GLY A 87 -13.23 -6.88 18.17
CA GLY A 87 -13.77 -7.63 19.32
C GLY A 87 -14.97 -8.53 19.00
N SER A 88 -15.61 -8.36 17.84
CA SER A 88 -16.68 -9.26 17.37
C SER A 88 -16.18 -10.70 17.16
N TRP A 89 -17.10 -11.67 17.28
CA TRP A 89 -16.76 -13.08 17.06
C TRP A 89 -16.32 -13.34 15.60
N ILE A 90 -16.94 -12.66 14.64
CA ILE A 90 -16.55 -12.69 13.22
C ILE A 90 -15.11 -12.20 13.05
N ARG A 91 -14.73 -11.08 13.68
CA ARG A 91 -13.37 -10.55 13.59
C ARG A 91 -12.34 -11.50 14.21
N ARG A 92 -12.65 -12.12 15.35
CA ARG A 92 -11.77 -13.13 15.97
C ARG A 92 -11.55 -14.35 15.07
N ALA A 93 -12.58 -14.81 14.36
CA ALA A 93 -12.47 -15.91 13.41
C ALA A 93 -11.63 -15.51 12.17
N GLN A 94 -11.80 -14.28 11.66
CA GLN A 94 -10.98 -13.74 10.56
C GLN A 94 -9.51 -13.59 10.97
N ASP A 95 -9.23 -12.99 12.12
CA ASP A 95 -7.86 -12.82 12.64
C ASP A 95 -7.18 -14.17 12.90
N TRP A 96 -7.95 -15.19 13.32
CA TRP A 96 -7.45 -16.56 13.46
C TRP A 96 -7.14 -17.19 12.10
N PHE A 97 -8.04 -17.06 11.12
CA PHE A 97 -7.80 -17.58 9.77
C PHE A 97 -6.62 -16.89 9.07
N GLU A 98 -6.47 -15.57 9.22
CA GLU A 98 -5.33 -14.82 8.69
C GLU A 98 -3.99 -15.28 9.31
N LYS A 99 -3.98 -15.72 10.58
CA LYS A 99 -2.79 -16.32 11.19
C LYS A 99 -2.43 -17.69 10.61
N LEU A 100 -3.41 -18.42 10.08
CA LEU A 100 -3.23 -19.75 9.48
C LEU A 100 -3.02 -19.71 7.97
N SER A 101 -3.43 -18.63 7.28
CA SER A 101 -3.41 -18.49 5.83
C SER A 101 -2.80 -17.16 5.40
N THR A 102 -1.90 -17.16 4.41
CA THR A 102 -1.36 -15.95 3.76
C THR A 102 -2.44 -15.12 3.04
N PHE A 103 -3.63 -15.69 2.90
CA PHE A 103 -4.80 -15.06 2.29
C PHE A 103 -5.92 -14.96 3.32
N SER A 104 -6.33 -13.74 3.67
CA SER A 104 -7.55 -13.53 4.46
C SER A 104 -8.74 -13.60 3.51
N PRO A 105 -9.72 -14.49 3.70
CA PRO A 105 -10.93 -14.58 2.89
C PRO A 105 -11.78 -13.39 3.31
N PRO A 106 -11.79 -12.31 2.54
CA PRO A 106 -12.56 -11.18 2.95
C PRO A 106 -14.02 -11.56 2.71
N LEU A 107 -14.86 -11.41 3.74
CA LEU A 107 -16.31 -11.50 3.61
C LEU A 107 -16.82 -10.21 2.96
N PHE A 108 -16.46 -10.03 1.69
CA PHE A 108 -16.97 -8.97 0.82
C PHE A 108 -18.16 -9.53 0.05
N TYR A 109 -19.25 -8.77 -0.01
CA TYR A 109 -20.30 -9.02 -0.98
C TYR A 109 -20.40 -7.80 -1.90
N ALA A 110 -20.40 -8.07 -3.21
CA ALA A 110 -20.70 -7.06 -4.22
C ALA A 110 -21.83 -7.59 -5.11
N ARG A 111 -21.52 -8.05 -6.33
CA ARG A 111 -22.45 -8.83 -7.16
C ARG A 111 -21.96 -10.28 -7.19
N GLY A 112 -22.03 -10.97 -6.05
CA GLY A 112 -21.26 -12.20 -5.84
C GLY A 112 -19.76 -11.88 -5.73
N PRO A 113 -18.85 -12.56 -6.46
CA PRO A 113 -17.41 -12.26 -6.44
C PRO A 113 -17.01 -11.02 -7.25
N ILE A 114 -17.94 -10.42 -8.00
CA ILE A 114 -17.66 -9.34 -8.94
C ILE A 114 -17.83 -7.97 -8.24
N PRO A 115 -16.84 -7.06 -8.30
CA PRO A 115 -16.94 -5.73 -7.70
C PRO A 115 -18.06 -4.88 -8.29
N TYR A 116 -18.56 -3.92 -7.51
CA TYR A 116 -19.42 -2.86 -8.04
C TYR A 116 -18.66 -1.97 -9.03
N ARG A 117 -19.39 -1.43 -10.01
CA ARG A 117 -18.84 -0.45 -10.95
C ARG A 117 -18.85 0.92 -10.27
N THR A 118 -17.74 1.27 -9.64
CA THR A 118 -17.51 2.60 -9.08
C THR A 118 -16.30 3.24 -9.77
N PRO A 119 -16.28 4.57 -9.93
CA PRO A 119 -15.10 5.26 -10.43
C PRO A 119 -13.94 5.05 -9.45
N VAL A 120 -12.78 4.65 -9.98
CA VAL A 120 -11.53 4.56 -9.22
C VAL A 120 -10.56 5.59 -9.77
N ASN A 121 -10.15 6.53 -8.92
CA ASN A 121 -9.27 7.63 -9.30
C ASN A 121 -7.93 7.48 -8.59
N THR A 122 -6.87 7.15 -9.33
CA THR A 122 -5.52 7.08 -8.78
C THR A 122 -4.80 8.40 -8.97
N VAL A 123 -4.39 9.02 -7.87
CA VAL A 123 -3.54 10.21 -7.86
C VAL A 123 -2.10 9.81 -7.60
N VAL A 124 -1.18 10.42 -8.34
CA VAL A 124 0.26 10.16 -8.29
C VAL A 124 0.95 11.43 -7.82
N GLY A 125 1.73 11.33 -6.75
CA GLY A 125 2.45 12.44 -6.17
C GLY A 125 3.84 12.65 -6.78
N ALA A 126 4.55 13.66 -6.27
CA ALA A 126 5.90 13.96 -6.69
C ALA A 126 6.88 12.85 -6.25
N PRO A 127 7.91 12.52 -7.07
CA PRO A 127 8.96 11.59 -6.67
C PRO A 127 9.75 12.09 -5.45
N ILE A 128 10.05 11.17 -4.54
CA ILE A 128 10.94 11.36 -3.39
C ILE A 128 12.30 10.74 -3.75
N PRO A 129 13.31 11.55 -4.11
CA PRO A 129 14.62 11.05 -4.47
C PRO A 129 15.30 10.41 -3.25
N CYS A 130 16.04 9.34 -3.51
CA CYS A 130 16.78 8.59 -2.50
C CYS A 130 18.24 8.48 -2.93
N ASP A 131 19.15 8.92 -2.08
CA ASP A 131 20.58 8.70 -2.30
C ASP A 131 20.93 7.24 -2.06
N ARG A 132 21.84 6.70 -2.86
CA ARG A 132 22.24 5.30 -2.77
C ARG A 132 23.13 5.09 -1.54
N ILE A 133 22.65 4.30 -0.57
CA ILE A 133 23.34 3.94 0.66
C ILE A 133 23.35 2.42 0.78
N GLU A 134 24.54 1.79 0.75
CA GLU A 134 24.65 0.34 0.73
C GLU A 134 24.10 -0.32 2.01
N ASN A 135 24.41 0.27 3.16
CA ASN A 135 23.99 -0.18 4.50
C ASN A 135 23.27 0.95 5.24
N PRO A 136 22.00 1.25 4.88
CA PRO A 136 21.26 2.34 5.49
C PRO A 136 20.93 2.03 6.96
N THR A 137 21.07 3.01 7.83
CA THR A 137 20.75 2.88 9.25
C THR A 137 19.24 2.86 9.47
N ARG A 138 18.81 2.45 10.66
CA ARG A 138 17.38 2.39 10.99
C ARG A 138 16.76 3.80 10.97
N GLU A 139 17.53 4.79 11.38
CA GLU A 139 17.17 6.20 11.45
C GLU A 139 16.92 6.74 10.03
N GLN A 140 17.84 6.48 9.10
CA GLN A 140 17.69 6.88 7.69
C GLN A 140 16.45 6.25 7.03
N ILE A 141 16.21 4.97 7.30
CA ILE A 141 15.02 4.28 6.78
C ILE A 141 13.75 4.88 7.39
N SER A 142 13.76 5.18 8.69
CA SER A 142 12.63 5.79 9.39
C SER A 142 12.34 7.20 8.88
N GLU A 143 13.37 8.01 8.63
CA GLU A 143 13.25 9.35 8.07
C GLU A 143 12.63 9.32 6.67
N LEU A 144 13.13 8.44 5.79
CA LEU A 144 12.56 8.27 4.44
C LEU A 144 11.10 7.83 4.52
N LYS A 145 10.78 6.90 5.42
CA LYS A 145 9.40 6.46 5.66
C LYS A 145 8.53 7.64 6.08
N GLN A 146 8.95 8.45 7.05
CA GLN A 146 8.17 9.61 7.48
C GLN A 146 7.96 10.62 6.35
N ARG A 147 8.98 10.92 5.55
CA ARG A 147 8.85 11.77 4.36
C ARG A 147 7.81 11.23 3.37
N TYR A 148 7.83 9.92 3.13
CA TYR A 148 6.85 9.26 2.26
C TYR A 148 5.42 9.32 2.82
N LEU A 149 5.22 9.02 4.11
CA LEU A 149 3.90 9.08 4.74
C LEU A 149 3.34 10.51 4.77
N ASN A 150 4.18 11.50 5.06
CA ASN A 150 3.79 12.92 5.01
C ASN A 150 3.37 13.32 3.59
N SER A 151 4.12 12.89 2.57
CA SER A 151 3.77 13.16 1.17
C SER A 151 2.45 12.49 0.77
N LEU A 152 2.22 11.25 1.18
CA LEU A 152 0.93 10.57 0.99
C LEU A 152 -0.23 11.32 1.67
N GLN A 153 -0.05 11.76 2.92
CA GLN A 153 -1.08 12.50 3.64
C GLN A 153 -1.43 13.84 2.96
N GLN A 154 -0.41 14.57 2.50
CA GLN A 154 -0.62 15.80 1.74
C GLN A 154 -1.33 15.53 0.41
N LEU A 155 -0.92 14.48 -0.30
CA LEU A 155 -1.57 14.07 -1.55
C LEU A 155 -3.03 13.70 -1.32
N PHE A 156 -3.32 12.93 -0.26
CA PHE A 156 -4.67 12.56 0.13
C PHE A 156 -5.52 13.80 0.38
N ARG A 157 -5.11 14.68 1.30
CA ARG A 157 -5.87 15.89 1.67
C ARG A 157 -6.12 16.81 0.48
N ARG A 158 -5.17 16.92 -0.44
CA ARG A 158 -5.31 17.74 -1.66
C ARG A 158 -6.44 17.27 -2.56
N TYR A 159 -6.62 15.96 -2.71
CA TYR A 159 -7.54 15.37 -3.68
C TYR A 159 -8.82 14.79 -3.06
N LYS A 160 -8.84 14.61 -1.73
CA LYS A 160 -9.99 14.13 -0.96
C LYS A 160 -11.27 14.88 -1.32
N GLN A 161 -11.26 16.21 -1.29
CA GLN A 161 -12.47 16.99 -1.57
C GLN A 161 -13.05 16.74 -2.98
N ALA A 162 -12.20 16.40 -3.96
CA ALA A 162 -12.62 16.18 -5.34
C ALA A 162 -13.16 14.76 -5.58
N TYR A 163 -12.62 13.75 -4.87
CA TYR A 163 -12.91 12.34 -5.16
C TYR A 163 -13.64 11.59 -4.05
N ASP A 164 -13.56 12.06 -2.80
CA ASP A 164 -14.21 11.45 -1.64
C ASP A 164 -14.40 12.49 -0.51
N PRO A 165 -15.33 13.46 -0.68
CA PRO A 165 -15.48 14.59 0.24
C PRO A 165 -15.95 14.17 1.64
N ASP A 166 -16.67 13.05 1.74
CA ASP A 166 -17.20 12.52 2.99
C ASP A 166 -16.20 11.62 3.74
N ALA A 167 -15.03 11.36 3.16
CA ALA A 167 -14.02 10.52 3.80
C ALA A 167 -13.53 11.12 5.13
N GLU A 168 -13.00 10.29 6.02
CA GLU A 168 -12.19 10.71 7.15
C GLU A 168 -10.78 11.12 6.67
N ASP A 169 -9.91 11.59 7.56
CA ASP A 169 -8.49 11.74 7.20
C ASP A 169 -7.82 10.37 7.10
N ILE A 170 -6.72 10.28 6.35
CA ILE A 170 -5.98 9.02 6.20
C ILE A 170 -5.32 8.60 7.52
N GLU A 171 -5.50 7.34 7.90
CA GLU A 171 -4.97 6.75 9.12
C GLU A 171 -3.80 5.81 8.79
N PHE A 172 -2.66 5.99 9.45
CA PHE A 172 -1.49 5.11 9.33
C PHE A 172 -1.36 4.25 10.60
N ILE A 173 -1.56 2.94 10.47
CA ILE A 173 -1.49 1.97 11.60
C ILE A 173 -0.37 0.94 11.44
#